data_AF-A0A9D9DPL4-F1
#
_entry.id   AF-A0A9D9DPL4-F1
#
_cell.length_a   1.000
_cell.length_b   1.000
_cell.length_c   1.000
_cell.angle_alpha   90.00
_cell.angle_beta   90.00
_cell.angle_gamma   90.00
#
_symmetry.space_group_name_H-M   'P 1'
#
loop_
_entity.id
_entity.type
_entity.pdbx_description
1 polymer ?
#
loop_
_entity_poly.entity_id
_entity_poly.type
_entity_poly.pdbx_seq_one_letter_code
_entity_poly.pdbx_strand_id
1 'polypeptide(L)'
;NWFVNAVVELKTSLSPQDLLAECKRIENLLGRNEKTSADYKDRTIDIDILFYGKEIINEETLTIPHKYVHLRAFTLVPLLELIPDFEHPVLHKTISELHNDLENPEMVFLYGTRVEI
;
A
#
# COMPACT_ATOMS: atom_id res chain seq x y z
N ASN A 1 9.48 -13.71 8.89
CA ASN A 1 9.38 -13.99 7.44
C ASN A 1 9.66 -12.71 6.69
N TRP A 2 10.43 -12.80 5.60
CA TRP A 2 10.66 -11.67 4.70
C TRP A 2 9.50 -11.57 3.71
N PHE A 3 9.11 -10.34 3.38
CA PHE A 3 8.06 -10.06 2.39
C PHE A 3 8.65 -9.24 1.24
N VAL A 4 8.12 -9.46 0.03
CA VAL A 4 8.36 -8.59 -1.11
C VAL A 4 7.25 -7.55 -1.13
N ASN A 5 7.61 -6.27 -1.03
CA ASN A 5 6.67 -5.16 -1.05
C ASN A 5 6.94 -4.29 -2.27
N ALA A 6 5.88 -3.76 -2.86
CA ALA A 6 5.96 -2.83 -3.97
C ALA A 6 4.83 -1.79 -3.84
N VAL A 7 5.09 -0.59 -4.36
CA VAL A 7 4.09 0.47 -4.49
C VAL A 7 3.96 0.82 -5.96
N VAL A 8 2.71 0.99 -6.40
CA VAL A 8 2.38 1.36 -7.78
C VAL A 8 1.55 2.63 -7.78
N GLU A 9 1.86 3.53 -8.70
CA GLU A 9 0.98 4.66 -9.04
C GLU A 9 0.21 4.28 -10.30
N LEU A 10 -1.09 4.59 -10.32
CA LEU A 10 -1.94 4.36 -11.47
C LEU A 10 -2.96 5.49 -11.63
N LYS A 11 -3.43 5.68 -12.87
CA LYS A 11 -4.58 6.54 -13.18
C LYS A 11 -5.79 5.65 -13.41
N THR A 12 -6.91 5.96 -12.76
CA THR A 12 -8.15 5.20 -12.88
C THR A 12 -9.36 6.12 -12.93
N SER A 13 -10.43 5.65 -13.55
CA SER A 13 -11.76 6.25 -13.51
C SER A 13 -12.71 5.54 -12.55
N LEU A 14 -12.26 4.47 -11.89
CA LEU A 14 -13.02 3.73 -10.88
C LEU A 14 -13.17 4.58 -9.62
N SER A 15 -14.33 4.50 -8.95
CA SER A 15 -14.46 5.08 -7.61
C SER A 15 -13.56 4.35 -6.59
N PRO A 16 -13.26 4.93 -5.42
CA PRO A 16 -12.48 4.27 -4.38
C PRO A 16 -13.04 2.89 -3.98
N GLN A 17 -14.37 2.75 -3.92
CA GLN A 17 -15.03 1.48 -3.60
C GLN A 17 -14.94 0.47 -4.74
N ASP A 18 -15.07 0.91 -5.99
CA ASP A 18 -14.90 0.03 -7.15
C ASP A 18 -13.44 -0.43 -7.29
N LEU A 19 -12.48 0.44 -7.00
CA LEU A 19 -11.06 0.09 -6.95
C LEU A 19 -10.80 -0.95 -5.84
N LEU A 20 -11.37 -0.77 -4.64
CA LEU A 20 -11.27 -1.74 -3.55
C LEU A 20 -11.86 -3.10 -3.95
N ALA A 21 -13.00 -3.11 -4.64
CA ALA A 21 -13.61 -4.33 -5.15
C ALA A 21 -12.70 -5.04 -6.16
N GLU A 22 -12.05 -4.28 -7.05
CA GLU A 22 -11.12 -4.82 -8.04
C GLU A 22 -9.84 -5.37 -7.40
N CYS A 23 -9.26 -4.68 -6.41
CA CYS A 23 -8.13 -5.20 -5.61
C CYS A 23 -8.48 -6.55 -4.98
N LYS A 24 -9.64 -6.63 -4.30
CA LYS A 24 -10.13 -7.89 -3.70
C LYS A 24 -10.36 -8.99 -4.74
N ARG A 25 -10.84 -8.63 -5.94
CA ARG A 25 -11.02 -9.58 -7.05
C ARG A 25 -9.68 -10.17 -7.50
N ILE A 26 -8.64 -9.36 -7.61
CA ILE A 26 -7.28 -9.79 -7.98
C ILE A 26 -6.69 -10.71 -6.91
N GLU A 27 -6.78 -10.35 -5.63
CA GLU A 27 -6.33 -11.22 -4.53
C GLU A 27 -7.04 -12.59 -4.55
N ASN A 28 -8.35 -12.59 -4.81
CA ASN A 28 -9.16 -13.79 -4.95
C ASN A 28 -8.72 -14.67 -6.12
N LEU A 29 -8.34 -14.07 -7.24
CA LEU A 29 -7.81 -14.77 -8.42
C LEU A 29 -6.44 -15.40 -8.15
N LEU A 30 -5.61 -14.74 -7.33
CA LEU A 30 -4.22 -15.14 -7.06
C LEU A 30 -4.05 -16.08 -5.86
N GLY A 31 -5.14 -16.52 -5.22
CA GLY A 31 -5.09 -17.60 -4.23
C GLY A 31 -5.81 -17.36 -2.91
N ARG A 32 -6.51 -16.24 -2.70
CA ARG A 32 -7.30 -16.02 -1.47
C ARG A 32 -8.46 -17.04 -1.28
N ASN A 33 -8.76 -17.86 -2.30
CA ASN A 33 -9.86 -18.82 -2.32
C ASN A 33 -9.48 -20.31 -2.20
N GLU A 34 -8.24 -20.69 -1.91
CA GLU A 34 -7.94 -22.10 -1.57
C GLU A 34 -8.45 -22.46 -0.17
N LYS A 35 -9.77 -22.58 -0.03
CA LYS A 35 -10.45 -23.21 1.11
C LYS A 35 -10.24 -24.72 1.05
N THR A 36 -9.02 -25.18 1.22
CA THR A 36 -8.74 -26.59 1.48
C THR A 36 -7.63 -26.70 2.51
N SER A 37 -7.94 -27.42 3.59
CA SER A 37 -7.10 -27.77 4.75
C SER A 37 -6.86 -26.69 5.82
N ALA A 38 -6.92 -27.15 7.06
CA ALA A 38 -6.99 -26.41 8.31
C ALA A 38 -5.66 -25.74 8.74
N ASP A 39 -4.81 -25.40 7.77
CA ASP A 39 -3.49 -24.85 8.00
C ASP A 39 -3.45 -23.41 7.47
N TYR A 40 -3.12 -22.47 8.36
CA TYR A 40 -2.77 -21.10 8.02
C TYR A 40 -1.67 -21.12 6.94
N LYS A 41 -2.04 -21.01 5.66
CA LYS A 41 -1.08 -20.79 4.57
C LYS A 41 -0.96 -19.30 4.28
N ASP A 42 0.29 -18.90 4.03
CA ASP A 42 0.69 -17.55 3.65
C ASP A 42 -0.15 -17.05 2.45
N ARG A 43 -0.59 -15.79 2.51
CA ARG A 43 -1.31 -15.14 1.43
C ARG A 43 -0.36 -14.94 0.25
N THR A 44 -0.75 -15.33 -0.96
CA THR A 44 0.06 -15.09 -2.16
C THR A 44 0.30 -13.61 -2.42
N ILE A 45 -0.70 -12.76 -2.16
CA ILE A 45 -0.62 -11.29 -2.29
C ILE A 45 -1.66 -10.61 -1.39
N ASP A 46 -1.35 -9.37 -0.99
CA ASP A 46 -2.24 -8.44 -0.28
C ASP A 46 -2.12 -7.08 -0.98
N ILE A 47 -3.25 -6.45 -1.31
CA ILE A 47 -3.30 -5.20 -2.09
C ILE A 47 -4.04 -4.13 -1.29
N ASP A 48 -3.27 -3.19 -0.73
CA ASP A 48 -3.79 -2.05 0.02
C ASP A 48 -3.84 -0.78 -0.83
N ILE A 49 -4.94 -0.02 -0.71
CA ILE A 49 -5.04 1.33 -1.28
C ILE A 49 -4.44 2.32 -0.28
N LEU A 50 -3.24 2.81 -0.56
CA LEU A 50 -2.51 3.74 0.31
C LEU A 50 -3.07 5.16 0.27
N PHE A 51 -3.31 5.66 -0.94
CA PHE A 51 -3.83 6.99 -1.23
C PHE A 51 -4.79 6.92 -2.42
N TYR A 52 -5.71 7.87 -2.49
CA TYR A 52 -6.56 8.09 -3.65
C TYR A 52 -6.59 9.60 -3.93
N GLY A 53 -5.66 10.06 -4.76
CA GLY A 53 -5.40 11.49 -4.94
C GLY A 53 -5.16 12.20 -3.61
N LYS A 54 -5.93 13.26 -3.33
CA LYS A 54 -5.93 13.96 -2.03
C LYS A 54 -7.20 13.69 -1.21
N GLU A 55 -7.99 12.68 -1.57
CA GLU A 55 -9.23 12.36 -0.87
C GLU A 55 -8.97 11.82 0.54
N ILE A 56 -9.91 12.11 1.44
CA ILE A 56 -9.95 11.59 2.80
C ILE A 56 -11.27 10.83 2.94
N ILE A 57 -11.18 9.51 3.08
CA ILE A 57 -12.33 8.59 3.16
C ILE A 57 -12.27 7.87 4.49
N ASN A 58 -13.39 7.86 5.20
CA ASN A 58 -13.54 7.17 6.47
C ASN A 58 -14.89 6.44 6.48
N GLU A 59 -14.93 5.30 5.80
CA GLU A 59 -16.08 4.42 5.70
C GLU A 59 -15.79 3.10 6.42
N GLU A 60 -16.84 2.34 6.75
CA GLU A 60 -16.70 1.06 7.47
C GLU A 60 -15.81 0.06 6.69
N THR A 61 -15.83 0.12 5.36
CA THR A 61 -15.13 -0.81 4.48
C THR A 61 -13.82 -0.28 3.92
N LEU A 62 -13.55 1.03 4.01
CA LEU A 62 -12.43 1.69 3.36
C LEU A 62 -11.98 2.94 4.13
N THR A 63 -10.68 3.01 4.44
CA THR A 63 -10.04 4.19 5.03
C THR A 63 -8.91 4.67 4.13
N ILE A 64 -8.98 5.92 3.67
CA ILE A 64 -7.96 6.57 2.84
C ILE A 64 -7.63 7.95 3.45
N PRO A 65 -6.35 8.34 3.60
CA PRO A 65 -5.15 7.52 3.40
C PRO A 65 -5.12 6.27 4.30
N HIS A 66 -4.44 5.21 3.87
CA HIS A 66 -4.35 3.98 4.66
C HIS A 66 -3.78 4.30 6.05
N LYS A 67 -4.52 3.89 7.09
CA LYS A 67 -4.27 4.30 8.48
C LYS A 67 -2.83 4.12 8.95
N TYR A 68 -2.12 3.11 8.45
CA TYR A 68 -0.76 2.76 8.89
C TYR A 68 0.33 3.09 7.87
N VAL A 69 0.01 3.78 6.75
CA VAL A 69 1.00 4.12 5.72
C VAL A 69 2.19 4.88 6.29
N HIS A 70 1.95 5.80 7.23
CA HIS A 70 2.95 6.66 7.86
C HIS A 70 3.79 5.96 8.93
N LEU A 71 3.48 4.71 9.29
CA LEU A 71 4.16 3.97 10.36
C LEU A 71 5.00 2.79 9.85
N ARG A 72 5.00 2.53 8.54
CA ARG A 72 5.55 1.31 7.95
C ARG A 72 6.66 1.63 6.98
N ALA A 73 7.89 1.23 7.31
CA ALA A 73 9.05 1.48 6.46
C ALA A 73 8.91 0.78 5.10
N PHE A 74 8.37 -0.44 5.07
CA PHE A 74 8.17 -1.20 3.83
C PHE A 74 7.14 -0.59 2.87
N THR A 75 6.36 0.41 3.33
CA THR A 75 5.46 1.19 2.50
C THR A 75 6.08 2.55 2.14
N LEU A 76 6.73 3.22 3.10
CA LEU A 76 7.33 4.53 2.89
C LEU A 76 8.57 4.49 2.00
N VAL A 77 9.45 3.49 2.17
CA VAL A 77 10.65 3.34 1.34
C VAL A 77 10.34 3.25 -0.16
N PRO A 78 9.43 2.38 -0.64
CA PRO A 78 9.06 2.39 -2.06
C PRO A 78 8.28 3.66 -2.48
N LEU A 79 7.53 4.30 -1.57
CA LEU A 79 6.92 5.61 -1.86
C LEU A 79 7.97 6.71 -2.06
N LEU A 80 9.11 6.67 -1.35
CA LEU A 80 10.21 7.63 -1.54
C LEU A 80 10.82 7.54 -2.95
N GLU A 81 10.88 6.34 -3.53
CA GLU A 81 11.36 6.17 -4.91
C GLU A 81 10.38 6.74 -5.95
N LEU A 82 9.09 6.79 -5.61
CA LEU A 82 8.01 7.15 -6.53
C LEU A 82 7.61 8.62 -6.43
N ILE A 83 7.25 9.08 -5.22
CA ILE A 83 6.61 10.38 -4.94
C ILE A 83 7.08 10.98 -3.60
N PRO A 84 8.37 11.30 -3.43
CA PRO A 84 8.94 11.74 -2.14
C PRO A 84 8.34 13.05 -1.61
N ASP A 85 7.88 13.92 -2.51
CA ASP A 85 7.32 15.24 -2.18
C ASP A 85 5.78 15.22 -2.01
N PHE A 86 5.13 14.06 -2.14
CA PHE A 86 3.69 13.96 -1.97
C PHE A 86 3.30 14.22 -0.51
N GLU A 87 2.54 15.30 -0.28
CA GLU A 87 2.02 15.63 1.05
C GLU A 87 0.84 14.73 1.46
N HIS A 88 0.94 14.07 2.60
CA HIS A 88 -0.13 13.28 3.18
C HIS A 88 -1.35 14.16 3.54
N PRO A 89 -2.55 13.92 2.98
CA PRO A 89 -3.72 14.80 3.11
C PRO A 89 -4.17 15.15 4.54
N VAL A 90 -3.93 14.24 5.49
CA VAL A 90 -4.32 14.41 6.90
C VAL A 90 -3.18 14.92 7.79
N LEU A 91 -1.94 14.48 7.53
CA LEU A 91 -0.80 14.75 8.42
C LEU A 91 -0.02 16.00 7.98
N HIS A 92 -0.25 16.48 6.76
CA HIS A 92 0.44 17.63 6.18
C HIS A 92 1.97 17.51 6.22
N LYS A 93 2.44 16.28 5.99
CA LYS A 93 3.85 15.93 5.87
C LYS A 93 4.09 15.22 4.56
N THR A 94 5.20 15.53 3.91
CA THR A 94 5.69 14.81 2.73
C THR A 94 6.04 13.36 3.08
N ILE A 95 6.07 12.47 2.08
CA ILE A 95 6.55 11.10 2.28
C ILE A 95 7.98 11.10 2.86
N SER A 96 8.83 12.03 2.41
CA SER A 96 10.19 12.23 2.92
C SER A 96 10.21 12.53 4.42
N GLU A 97 9.36 13.44 4.88
CA GLU A 97 9.24 13.77 6.31
C GLU A 97 8.68 12.59 7.11
N LEU A 98 7.63 11.94 6.61
CA LEU A 98 7.03 10.77 7.28
C LEU A 98 8.04 9.63 7.46
N HIS A 99 8.90 9.39 6.47
CA HIS A 99 9.97 8.41 6.59
C HIS A 99 11.00 8.79 7.65
N ASN A 100 11.39 10.07 7.72
CA ASN A 100 12.36 10.55 8.70
C ASN A 100 11.81 10.51 10.15
N ASP A 101 10.49 10.57 10.30
CA ASP A 101 9.81 10.50 11.60
C ASP A 101 9.61 9.07 12.12
N LEU A 102 9.99 8.03 11.37
CA LEU A 102 9.82 6.65 11.79
C LEU A 102 10.65 6.32 13.03
N GLU A 103 9.97 5.91 14.10
CA GLU A 103 10.60 5.36 15.29
C GLU A 103 10.80 3.85 15.13
N ASN A 104 12.06 3.39 15.11
CA ASN A 104 12.43 1.97 14.95
C ASN A 104 11.89 1.32 13.66
N PRO A 105 12.25 1.84 12.47
CA PRO A 105 11.74 1.34 11.20
C PRO A 105 12.12 -0.12 10.96
N GLU A 106 11.23 -0.86 10.29
CA GLU A 106 11.55 -2.21 9.83
C GLU A 106 12.72 -2.19 8.83
N MET A 107 13.49 -3.28 8.76
CA MET A 107 14.58 -3.41 7.80
C MET A 107 14.01 -3.59 6.39
N VAL A 108 14.35 -2.67 5.48
CA VAL A 108 13.94 -2.72 4.07
C VAL A 108 15.17 -2.81 3.17
N PHE A 109 15.18 -3.78 2.26
CA PHE A 109 16.18 -3.92 1.21
C PHE A 109 15.51 -3.70 -0.15
N LEU A 110 16.04 -2.75 -0.92
CA LEU A 110 15.58 -2.48 -2.28
C LEU A 110 16.14 -3.53 -3.25
N TYR A 111 15.29 -4.05 -4.12
CA TYR A 111 15.63 -5.09 -5.09
C TYR A 111 15.27 -4.64 -6.51
N GLY A 112 16.29 -4.35 -7.33
CA GLY A 112 16.12 -3.95 -8.74
C GLY A 112 15.74 -2.48 -8.95
N THR A 113 15.98 -1.98 -10.16
CA THR A 113 15.77 -0.58 -10.56
C THR A 113 14.41 -0.33 -11.24
N ARG A 114 13.91 0.89 -11.01
CA ARG A 114 12.79 1.58 -11.66
C ARG A 114 12.62 1.21 -13.14
N VAL A 115 11.41 0.76 -13.51
CA VAL A 115 10.97 0.76 -14.91
C VAL A 115 10.31 2.12 -15.14
N GLU A 116 10.96 3.01 -15.87
CA GLU A 116 10.34 4.26 -16.32
C GLU A 116 9.20 3.92 -17.29
N ILE A 117 7.99 4.40 -17.01
CA ILE A 117 6.80 4.26 -17.88
C ILE A 117 6.59 5.57 -18.64
#